data_AF-A0A1Q6X750-F1
#
_entry.id   AF-A0A1Q6X750-F1
#
_cell.length_a   1.000
_cell.length_b   1.000
_cell.length_c   1.000
_cell.angle_alpha   90.00
_cell.angle_beta   90.00
_cell.angle_gamma   90.00
#
_symmetry.space_group_name_H-M   'P 1'
#
loop_
_entity.id
_entity.type
_entity.pdbx_description
1 polymer ?
#
loop_
_entity_poly.entity_id
_entity_poly.type
_entity_poly.pdbx_seq_one_letter_code
_entity_poly.pdbx_strand_id
1 'polypeptide(L)'
;MSPSDKQIIFSLIGVGRVHPPKKQVLKDIYLSFYYGAKIGVLGLNGSGKSTLLRIIAGVDKDYLGEVTFAKGYSVGLLEQEPLLATGKTVKDIVEEGRRDVIDLLREYEAVSNRLGEELSPDEMEKLLEKQSRLQEQIEAVNGWELENQLEIAMDALRCPPPDTQVDVLSGGEKRRVALCRLLIQEPDILLLDEPTNHLDAESVQWLEQHLRQYKGTVIAVTHDRYFLDNVAGWILELDRGHGMPFEGNYSSWLEQKQARLEKEEKADAKRRMTLERELEWIRMSPKGRHAKGKARLTRYEQLLGEQQDKLAEDLEIYIPPGPRLGDLVVEGKHLGKSYGDKLLFENLSFNLPRGGIVGLIGPNGAGKTTLFKLIVGKEQPDAGSIRIGESVKIGYVDQDRVLDGNKTVWAVIADGKDTVTLGKIEVNSRAYVGRFNFPGPDQQKKVKDLSGGERNRVHLARMLKEGANLLLLDEPTNDLDVNTLRALEEGLERFGGCCMASSHDRWFLDRIATHILAFEGDSKVVWFEGNYSEYEADRRKRLGKEADRPHRIRYRKLTR
;
A
#
# COMPACT_ATOMS: atom_id res chain seq x y z
N MET A 1 7.61 1.34 -30.20
CA MET A 1 7.09 2.68 -30.58
C MET A 1 8.19 3.42 -31.31
N SER A 2 7.91 3.92 -32.52
CA SER A 2 8.83 4.77 -33.27
C SER A 2 9.02 6.12 -32.57
N PRO A 3 10.13 6.85 -32.83
CA PRO A 3 10.46 8.09 -32.12
C PRO A 3 9.55 9.31 -32.42
N SER A 4 8.46 9.15 -33.18
CA SER A 4 7.60 10.27 -33.65
C SER A 4 6.35 10.55 -32.81
N ASP A 5 6.02 9.76 -31.80
CA ASP A 5 4.70 9.80 -31.13
C ASP A 5 4.68 10.51 -29.76
N LYS A 6 5.74 11.24 -29.40
CA LYS A 6 5.85 11.91 -28.09
C LYS A 6 5.14 13.28 -28.10
N GLN A 7 3.81 13.28 -28.20
CA GLN A 7 3.01 14.50 -28.04
C GLN A 7 3.09 14.99 -26.59
N ILE A 8 3.55 16.23 -26.39
CA ILE A 8 3.54 16.89 -25.08
C ILE A 8 2.11 17.30 -24.76
N ILE A 9 1.60 16.84 -23.62
CA ILE A 9 0.23 17.09 -23.15
C ILE A 9 0.14 18.20 -22.12
N PHE A 10 1.18 18.36 -21.30
CA PHE A 10 1.33 19.51 -20.43
C PHE A 10 2.79 19.74 -20.02
N SER A 11 3.10 20.94 -19.55
CA SER A 11 4.42 21.32 -19.06
C SER A 11 4.34 22.15 -17.78
N LEU A 12 5.34 21.96 -16.92
CA LEU A 12 5.63 22.75 -15.74
C LEU A 12 6.84 23.62 -16.05
N ILE A 13 6.71 24.93 -15.90
CA ILE A 13 7.77 25.90 -16.23
C ILE A 13 8.06 26.74 -14.99
N GLY A 14 9.22 26.52 -14.38
CA GLY A 14 9.66 27.25 -13.20
C GLY A 14 8.75 27.03 -11.99
N VAL A 15 8.08 25.88 -11.91
CA VAL A 15 7.05 25.65 -10.90
C VAL A 15 7.68 25.54 -9.50
N GLY A 16 7.18 26.31 -8.56
CA GLY A 16 7.65 26.34 -7.17
C GLY A 16 6.50 26.46 -6.17
N ARG A 17 6.69 25.96 -4.95
CA ARG A 17 5.69 26.04 -3.88
C ARG A 17 6.33 26.27 -2.53
N VAL A 18 5.80 27.22 -1.78
CA VAL A 18 6.25 27.59 -0.42
C VAL A 18 5.09 27.46 0.55
N HIS A 19 5.22 26.58 1.54
CA HIS A 19 4.25 26.51 2.63
C HIS A 19 4.65 27.44 3.78
N PRO A 20 3.68 28.10 4.45
CA PRO A 20 3.95 28.91 5.64
C PRO A 20 4.66 28.09 6.74
N PRO A 21 5.58 28.70 7.53
CA PRO A 21 5.97 30.10 7.50
C PRO A 21 6.97 30.47 6.39
N LYS A 22 7.87 29.56 5.93
CA LYS A 22 8.80 29.76 4.77
C LYS A 22 9.36 28.44 4.20
N LYS A 23 8.66 27.30 4.34
CA LYS A 23 9.19 26.00 3.87
C LYS A 23 8.94 25.87 2.37
N GLN A 24 9.98 26.12 1.57
CA GLN A 24 9.94 25.82 0.14
C GLN A 24 9.95 24.30 -0.06
N VAL A 25 8.87 23.76 -0.62
CA VAL A 25 8.71 22.32 -0.87
C VAL A 25 8.97 21.95 -2.32
N LEU A 26 8.73 22.86 -3.26
CA LEU A 26 9.06 22.70 -4.68
C LEU A 26 9.82 23.94 -5.16
N LYS A 27 10.82 23.73 -6.00
CA LYS A 27 11.73 24.76 -6.49
C LYS A 27 12.10 24.50 -7.95
N ASP A 28 11.80 25.47 -8.81
CA ASP A 28 12.25 25.54 -10.19
C ASP A 28 12.00 24.23 -10.97
N ILE A 29 10.78 23.71 -10.88
CA ILE A 29 10.39 22.49 -11.59
C ILE A 29 10.16 22.83 -13.07
N TYR A 30 11.00 22.25 -13.94
CA TYR A 30 10.89 22.32 -15.39
C TYR A 30 10.71 20.90 -15.95
N LEU A 31 9.48 20.53 -16.29
CA LEU A 31 9.14 19.19 -16.76
C LEU A 31 8.10 19.26 -17.88
N SER A 32 8.27 18.43 -18.89
CA SER A 32 7.26 18.22 -19.94
C SER A 32 6.79 16.77 -19.92
N PHE A 33 5.49 16.57 -20.07
CA PHE A 33 4.84 15.27 -19.93
C PHE A 33 4.29 14.82 -21.28
N TYR A 34 4.55 13.57 -21.64
CA TYR A 34 4.06 12.97 -22.88
C TYR A 34 2.74 12.23 -22.65
N TYR A 35 1.89 12.17 -23.68
CA TYR A 35 0.71 11.32 -23.65
C TYR A 35 1.11 9.84 -23.53
N GLY A 36 0.37 9.07 -22.73
CA GLY A 36 0.62 7.64 -22.50
C GLY A 36 1.79 7.33 -21.56
N ALA A 37 2.54 8.33 -21.10
CA ALA A 37 3.67 8.11 -20.20
C ALA A 37 3.19 7.55 -18.84
N LYS A 38 3.94 6.58 -18.30
CA LYS A 38 3.71 6.01 -16.96
C LYS A 38 4.84 6.47 -16.06
N ILE A 39 4.54 7.36 -15.13
CA ILE A 39 5.51 8.07 -14.31
C ILE A 39 5.29 7.72 -12.85
N GLY A 40 6.32 7.14 -12.23
CA GLY A 40 6.38 6.93 -10.78
C GLY A 40 7.07 8.11 -10.11
N VAL A 41 6.43 8.74 -9.13
CA VAL A 41 7.01 9.87 -8.38
C VAL A 41 7.59 9.37 -7.06
N LEU A 42 8.89 9.53 -6.89
CA LEU A 42 9.65 9.13 -5.70
C LEU A 42 10.14 10.33 -4.91
N GLY A 43 10.37 10.14 -3.61
CA GLY A 43 10.94 11.18 -2.75
C GLY A 43 10.62 10.94 -1.27
N LEU A 44 11.37 11.61 -0.40
CA LEU A 44 11.15 11.54 1.05
C LEU A 44 9.78 12.09 1.45
N ASN A 45 9.33 11.77 2.67
CA ASN A 45 8.12 12.39 3.20
C ASN A 45 8.30 13.91 3.32
N GLY A 46 7.32 14.66 2.83
CA GLY A 46 7.39 16.12 2.75
C GLY A 46 8.28 16.68 1.63
N SER A 47 8.70 15.86 0.65
CA SER A 47 9.43 16.34 -0.54
C SER A 47 8.55 17.06 -1.57
N GLY A 48 7.23 17.17 -1.33
CA GLY A 48 6.29 17.85 -2.22
C GLY A 48 5.60 16.94 -3.24
N LYS A 49 5.62 15.61 -3.10
CA LYS A 49 4.96 14.64 -4.00
C LYS A 49 3.46 14.93 -4.20
N SER A 50 2.69 14.93 -3.12
CA SER A 50 1.25 15.25 -3.13
C SER A 50 0.98 16.68 -3.60
N THR A 51 1.85 17.62 -3.20
CA THR A 51 1.78 19.03 -3.63
C THR A 51 1.93 19.16 -5.14
N LEU A 52 2.87 18.44 -5.75
CA LEU A 52 3.07 18.42 -7.20
C LEU A 52 1.81 17.92 -7.91
N LEU A 53 1.22 16.81 -7.45
CA LEU A 53 -0.03 16.30 -8.03
C LEU A 53 -1.18 17.30 -7.92
N ARG A 54 -1.35 17.97 -6.77
CA ARG A 54 -2.40 18.98 -6.57
C ARG A 54 -2.23 20.21 -7.46
N ILE A 55 -0.98 20.62 -7.73
CA ILE A 55 -0.68 21.70 -8.68
C ILE A 55 -1.08 21.28 -10.09
N ILE A 56 -0.69 20.07 -10.53
CA ILE A 56 -1.06 19.54 -11.85
C ILE A 56 -2.59 19.40 -11.99
N ALA A 57 -3.28 18.95 -10.93
CA ALA A 57 -4.74 18.83 -10.93
C ALA A 57 -5.48 20.19 -10.92
N GLY A 58 -4.77 21.31 -10.74
CA GLY A 58 -5.38 22.64 -10.59
C GLY A 58 -6.08 22.87 -9.25
N VAL A 59 -5.86 21.99 -8.26
CA VAL A 59 -6.42 22.08 -6.91
C VAL A 59 -5.63 23.08 -6.07
N ASP A 60 -4.30 23.00 -6.09
CA ASP A 60 -3.43 24.00 -5.47
C ASP A 60 -3.04 25.05 -6.52
N LYS A 61 -3.59 26.26 -6.38
CA LYS A 61 -3.34 27.40 -7.29
C LYS A 61 -2.29 28.37 -6.77
N ASP A 62 -1.82 28.17 -5.55
CA ASP A 62 -0.90 29.07 -4.86
C ASP A 62 0.56 28.64 -5.12
N TYR A 63 0.96 28.59 -6.38
CA TYR A 63 2.32 28.20 -6.80
C TYR A 63 2.98 29.31 -7.62
N LEU A 64 4.31 29.27 -7.69
CA LEU A 64 5.14 30.10 -8.55
C LEU A 64 5.35 29.40 -9.89
N GLY A 65 5.59 30.15 -10.97
CA GLY A 65 5.79 29.59 -12.31
C GLY A 65 4.48 29.33 -13.04
N GLU A 66 4.52 28.51 -14.08
CA GLU A 66 3.39 28.27 -14.97
C GLU A 66 3.15 26.78 -15.22
N VAL A 67 1.87 26.38 -15.24
CA VAL A 67 1.42 25.06 -15.71
C VAL A 67 0.62 25.25 -16.98
N THR A 68 1.09 24.69 -18.09
CA THR A 68 0.46 24.81 -19.41
C THR A 68 -0.05 23.45 -19.89
N PHE A 69 -1.34 23.38 -20.21
CA PHE A 69 -1.99 22.19 -20.76
C PHE A 69 -2.29 22.36 -22.25
N ALA A 70 -2.11 21.29 -23.02
CA ALA A 70 -2.68 21.19 -24.35
C ALA A 70 -4.22 21.12 -24.25
N LYS A 71 -4.92 21.71 -25.22
CA LYS A 71 -6.39 21.74 -25.21
C LYS A 71 -6.95 20.33 -25.46
N GLY A 72 -8.05 20.01 -24.78
CA GLY A 72 -8.83 18.78 -25.02
C GLY A 72 -8.45 17.58 -24.15
N TYR A 73 -7.51 17.72 -23.21
CA TYR A 73 -7.16 16.65 -22.27
C TYR A 73 -7.85 16.83 -20.92
N SER A 74 -8.42 15.76 -20.41
CA SER A 74 -9.04 15.67 -19.09
C SER A 74 -8.02 15.24 -18.02
N VAL A 75 -8.15 15.79 -16.80
CA VAL A 75 -7.30 15.46 -15.66
C VAL A 75 -8.17 14.93 -14.53
N GLY A 76 -7.79 13.78 -13.98
CA GLY A 76 -8.42 13.20 -12.80
C GLY A 76 -7.42 12.99 -11.67
N LEU A 77 -7.83 13.31 -10.45
CA LEU A 77 -7.00 13.22 -9.25
C LEU A 77 -7.64 12.29 -8.22
N LEU A 78 -6.87 11.32 -7.74
CA LEU A 78 -7.16 10.61 -6.50
C LEU A 78 -6.37 11.26 -5.36
N GLU A 79 -7.09 11.93 -4.47
CA GLU A 79 -6.51 12.45 -3.23
C GLU A 79 -6.32 11.35 -2.18
N GLN A 80 -5.38 11.57 -1.26
CA GLN A 80 -5.13 10.66 -0.14
C GLN A 80 -6.36 10.48 0.75
N GLU A 81 -7.11 11.57 0.99
CA GLU A 81 -8.38 11.58 1.74
C GLU A 81 -9.50 12.13 0.86
N PRO A 82 -10.18 11.28 0.07
CA PRO A 82 -11.17 11.76 -0.88
C PRO A 82 -12.45 12.21 -0.18
N LEU A 83 -12.95 13.35 -0.63
CA LEU A 83 -14.26 13.86 -0.24
C LEU A 83 -15.32 13.27 -1.17
N LEU A 84 -16.21 12.46 -0.60
CA LEU A 84 -17.37 11.91 -1.29
C LEU A 84 -18.63 12.66 -0.85
N ALA A 85 -19.58 12.83 -1.77
CA ALA A 85 -20.82 13.52 -1.47
C ALA A 85 -21.65 12.74 -0.44
N THR A 86 -22.13 13.44 0.60
CA THR A 86 -22.93 12.88 1.69
C THR A 86 -24.33 12.49 1.21
N GLY A 87 -24.95 11.48 1.83
CA GLY A 87 -26.30 11.02 1.51
C GLY A 87 -26.45 10.23 0.20
N LYS A 88 -25.34 9.88 -0.44
CA LYS A 88 -25.30 9.01 -1.62
C LYS A 88 -24.90 7.59 -1.25
N THR A 89 -25.34 6.63 -2.06
CA THR A 89 -24.87 5.24 -1.97
C THR A 89 -23.52 5.06 -2.67
N VAL A 90 -22.85 3.94 -2.41
CA VAL A 90 -21.62 3.56 -3.12
C VAL A 90 -21.87 3.49 -4.64
N LYS A 91 -23.00 2.90 -5.06
CA LYS A 91 -23.38 2.81 -6.48
C LYS A 91 -23.46 4.20 -7.10
N ASP A 92 -24.18 5.12 -6.45
CA ASP A 92 -24.36 6.49 -6.95
C ASP A 92 -23.03 7.20 -7.16
N ILE A 93 -22.05 7.04 -6.25
CA ILE A 93 -20.73 7.67 -6.38
C ILE A 93 -19.94 7.06 -7.54
N VAL A 94 -19.94 5.74 -7.69
CA VAL A 94 -19.19 5.10 -8.78
C VAL A 94 -19.78 5.48 -10.13
N GLU A 95 -21.11 5.52 -10.22
CA GLU A 95 -21.88 5.96 -11.39
C GLU A 95 -21.57 7.40 -11.82
N GLU A 96 -21.16 8.29 -10.92
CA GLU A 96 -20.74 9.65 -11.29
C GLU A 96 -19.58 9.67 -12.32
N GLY A 97 -18.77 8.61 -12.37
CA GLY A 97 -17.62 8.53 -13.28
C GLY A 97 -18.01 8.54 -14.76
N ARG A 98 -19.19 8.01 -15.12
CA ARG A 98 -19.73 7.97 -16.49
C ARG A 98 -21.20 8.37 -16.51
N ARG A 99 -21.50 9.47 -15.81
CA ARG A 99 -22.86 9.99 -15.67
C ARG A 99 -23.53 10.28 -17.01
N ASP A 100 -22.74 10.75 -17.97
CA ASP A 100 -23.14 10.95 -19.36
C ASP A 100 -23.74 9.68 -20.00
N VAL A 101 -23.11 8.52 -19.79
CA VAL A 101 -23.59 7.24 -20.32
C VAL A 101 -24.75 6.68 -19.50
N ILE A 102 -24.70 6.83 -18.17
CA ILE A 102 -25.76 6.35 -17.28
C ILE A 102 -27.06 7.11 -17.50
N ASP A 103 -26.99 8.41 -17.74
CA ASP A 103 -28.17 9.22 -18.04
C ASP A 103 -28.79 8.79 -19.39
N LEU A 104 -27.97 8.41 -20.40
CA LEU A 104 -28.47 7.83 -21.66
C LEU A 104 -29.17 6.49 -21.46
N LEU A 105 -28.58 5.59 -20.65
CA LEU A 105 -29.18 4.28 -20.33
C LEU A 105 -30.51 4.44 -19.59
N ARG A 106 -30.58 5.33 -18.59
CA ARG A 106 -31.80 5.65 -17.84
C ARG A 106 -32.88 6.25 -18.74
N GLU A 107 -32.49 7.13 -19.66
CA GLU A 107 -33.43 7.72 -20.62
C GLU A 107 -33.95 6.67 -21.60
N TYR A 108 -33.10 5.77 -22.07
CA TYR A 108 -33.49 4.65 -22.92
C TYR A 108 -34.46 3.70 -22.22
N GLU A 109 -34.20 3.36 -20.95
CA GLU A 109 -35.08 2.53 -20.13
C GLU A 109 -36.44 3.22 -19.91
N ALA A 110 -36.45 4.52 -19.61
CA ALA A 110 -37.68 5.29 -19.46
C ALA A 110 -38.50 5.35 -20.75
N VAL A 111 -37.86 5.52 -21.91
CA VAL A 111 -38.53 5.48 -23.22
C VAL A 111 -39.09 4.08 -23.49
N SER A 112 -38.31 3.03 -23.20
CA SER A 112 -38.71 1.64 -23.41
C SER A 112 -39.90 1.24 -22.53
N ASN A 113 -39.93 1.69 -21.28
CA ASN A 113 -41.06 1.47 -20.37
C ASN A 113 -42.34 2.17 -20.87
N ARG A 114 -42.23 3.40 -21.38
CA ARG A 114 -43.36 4.13 -21.96
C ARG A 114 -43.92 3.47 -23.21
N LEU A 115 -43.08 2.82 -24.03
CA LEU A 115 -43.55 2.05 -25.20
C LEU A 115 -44.47 0.87 -24.83
N GLY A 116 -44.48 0.44 -23.57
CA GLY A 116 -45.41 -0.56 -23.04
C GLY A 116 -46.78 -0.02 -22.63
N GLU A 117 -47.01 1.30 -22.70
CA GLU A 117 -48.27 1.96 -22.34
C GLU A 117 -49.23 2.08 -23.54
N GLU A 118 -50.51 2.36 -23.29
CA GLU A 118 -51.45 2.72 -24.37
C GLU A 118 -51.13 4.14 -24.88
N LEU A 119 -50.59 4.22 -26.09
CA LEU A 119 -50.13 5.46 -26.73
C LEU A 119 -50.88 5.73 -28.02
N SER A 120 -50.98 7.01 -28.40
CA SER A 120 -51.42 7.36 -29.75
C SER A 120 -50.36 6.97 -30.80
N PRO A 121 -50.75 6.74 -32.08
CA PRO A 121 -49.80 6.42 -33.15
C PRO A 121 -48.66 7.45 -33.27
N ASP A 122 -48.97 8.74 -33.16
CA ASP A 122 -47.99 9.83 -33.25
C ASP A 122 -47.00 9.84 -32.06
N GLU A 123 -47.45 9.49 -30.86
CA GLU A 123 -46.58 9.38 -29.68
C GLU A 123 -45.68 8.16 -29.77
N MET A 124 -46.21 7.05 -30.30
CA MET A 124 -45.46 5.83 -30.52
C MET A 124 -44.33 6.04 -31.53
N GLU A 125 -44.61 6.71 -32.65
CA GLU A 125 -43.59 7.05 -33.67
C GLU A 125 -42.47 7.91 -33.09
N LYS A 126 -42.80 8.97 -32.34
CA LYS A 126 -41.81 9.84 -31.68
C LYS A 126 -40.96 9.09 -30.65
N LEU A 127 -41.54 8.17 -29.88
CA LEU A 127 -40.79 7.37 -28.91
C LEU A 127 -39.86 6.37 -29.60
N LEU A 128 -40.27 5.76 -30.71
CA LEU A 128 -39.43 4.85 -31.50
C LEU A 128 -38.24 5.58 -32.13
N GLU A 129 -38.45 6.78 -32.70
CA GLU A 129 -37.36 7.63 -33.20
C GLU A 129 -36.38 7.99 -32.09
N LYS A 130 -36.91 8.39 -30.92
CA LYS A 130 -36.09 8.74 -29.76
C LYS A 130 -35.30 7.54 -29.25
N GLN A 131 -35.93 6.36 -29.14
CA GLN A 131 -35.28 5.11 -28.73
C GLN A 131 -34.14 4.75 -29.68
N SER A 132 -34.37 4.85 -31.00
CA SER A 132 -33.36 4.56 -32.03
C SER A 132 -32.14 5.49 -31.89
N ARG A 133 -32.37 6.80 -31.71
CA ARG A 133 -31.29 7.77 -31.49
C ARG A 133 -30.50 7.47 -30.21
N LEU A 134 -31.19 7.15 -29.11
CA LEU A 134 -30.53 6.80 -27.85
C LEU A 134 -29.71 5.51 -28.01
N GLN A 135 -30.23 4.52 -28.72
CA GLN A 135 -29.51 3.27 -29.00
C GLN A 135 -28.21 3.53 -29.77
N GLU A 136 -28.24 4.32 -30.85
CA GLU A 136 -27.04 4.70 -31.60
C GLU A 136 -26.01 5.40 -30.71
N GLN A 137 -26.46 6.30 -29.83
CA GLN A 137 -25.58 7.00 -28.89
C GLN A 137 -24.95 6.05 -27.86
N ILE A 138 -25.72 5.10 -27.32
CA ILE A 138 -25.24 4.11 -26.35
C ILE A 138 -24.25 3.15 -27.03
N GLU A 139 -24.53 2.69 -28.25
CA GLU A 139 -23.63 1.81 -29.01
C GLU A 139 -22.30 2.51 -29.34
N ALA A 140 -22.34 3.79 -29.73
CA ALA A 140 -21.14 4.57 -30.07
C ALA A 140 -20.14 4.68 -28.91
N VAL A 141 -20.60 4.64 -27.66
CA VAL A 141 -19.78 4.70 -26.44
C VAL A 141 -19.63 3.34 -25.74
N ASN A 142 -20.10 2.27 -26.38
CA ASN A 142 -20.16 0.91 -25.80
C ASN A 142 -20.86 0.86 -24.42
N GLY A 143 -21.92 1.66 -24.24
CA GLY A 143 -22.56 1.88 -22.95
C GLY A 143 -23.27 0.66 -22.38
N TRP A 144 -23.64 -0.32 -23.21
CA TRP A 144 -24.26 -1.57 -22.76
C TRP A 144 -23.35 -2.41 -21.85
N GLU A 145 -22.02 -2.30 -22.00
CA GLU A 145 -21.05 -3.00 -21.16
C GLU A 145 -20.78 -2.27 -19.83
N LEU A 146 -21.30 -1.05 -19.65
CA LEU A 146 -20.94 -0.21 -18.51
C LEU A 146 -21.32 -0.86 -17.19
N GLU A 147 -22.51 -1.43 -17.05
CA GLU A 147 -22.95 -2.03 -15.79
C GLU A 147 -22.04 -3.20 -15.37
N ASN A 148 -21.67 -4.06 -16.32
CA ASN A 148 -20.71 -5.14 -16.10
C ASN A 148 -19.31 -4.60 -15.74
N GLN A 149 -18.84 -3.54 -16.41
CA GLN A 149 -17.56 -2.89 -16.07
C GLN A 149 -17.57 -2.29 -14.66
N LEU A 150 -18.67 -1.66 -14.25
CA LEU A 150 -18.86 -1.13 -12.91
C LEU A 150 -18.78 -2.24 -11.87
N GLU A 151 -19.51 -3.35 -12.08
CA GLU A 151 -19.47 -4.49 -11.17
C GLU A 151 -18.08 -5.10 -11.03
N ILE A 152 -17.40 -5.35 -12.16
CA ILE A 152 -16.03 -5.89 -12.17
C ILE A 152 -15.06 -4.95 -11.44
N ALA A 153 -15.14 -3.64 -11.68
CA ALA A 153 -14.26 -2.66 -11.05
C ALA A 153 -14.53 -2.56 -9.53
N MET A 154 -15.80 -2.52 -9.13
CA MET A 154 -16.20 -2.49 -7.72
C MET A 154 -15.78 -3.75 -6.98
N ASP A 155 -15.86 -4.92 -7.62
CA ASP A 155 -15.43 -6.18 -7.03
C ASP A 155 -13.91 -6.30 -6.94
N ALA A 156 -13.21 -5.92 -8.01
CA ALA A 156 -11.75 -5.94 -8.05
C ALA A 156 -11.11 -4.99 -7.03
N LEU A 157 -11.71 -3.82 -6.82
CA LEU A 157 -11.28 -2.85 -5.79
C LEU A 157 -11.95 -3.11 -4.42
N ARG A 158 -12.76 -4.17 -4.29
CA ARG A 158 -13.44 -4.55 -3.04
C ARG A 158 -14.15 -3.36 -2.40
N CYS A 159 -14.92 -2.65 -3.21
CA CYS A 159 -15.83 -1.61 -2.76
C CYS A 159 -16.86 -2.21 -1.79
N PRO A 160 -17.37 -1.40 -0.82
CA PRO A 160 -18.50 -1.82 0.00
C PRO A 160 -19.74 -2.14 -0.84
N PRO A 161 -20.77 -2.79 -0.26
CA PRO A 161 -22.00 -3.10 -0.98
C PRO A 161 -22.60 -1.85 -1.67
N PRO A 162 -23.13 -1.98 -2.90
CA PRO A 162 -23.58 -0.83 -3.70
C PRO A 162 -24.57 0.09 -2.99
N ASP A 163 -25.49 -0.47 -2.19
CA ASP A 163 -26.52 0.30 -1.47
C ASP A 163 -26.03 0.94 -0.16
N THR A 164 -24.76 0.71 0.22
CA THR A 164 -24.20 1.26 1.46
C THR A 164 -24.10 2.77 1.35
N GLN A 165 -24.54 3.48 2.38
CA GLN A 165 -24.41 4.93 2.47
C GLN A 165 -22.94 5.33 2.65
N VAL A 166 -22.49 6.34 1.92
CA VAL A 166 -21.10 6.82 1.95
C VAL A 166 -20.69 7.36 3.32
N ASP A 167 -21.65 7.90 4.07
CA ASP A 167 -21.41 8.54 5.37
C ASP A 167 -20.89 7.57 6.43
N VAL A 168 -21.21 6.28 6.32
CA VAL A 168 -20.78 5.23 7.27
C VAL A 168 -19.45 4.57 6.89
N LEU A 169 -18.88 4.94 5.74
CA LEU A 169 -17.66 4.32 5.23
C LEU A 169 -16.42 4.80 5.99
N SER A 170 -15.49 3.86 6.23
CA SER A 170 -14.14 4.20 6.68
C SER A 170 -13.37 4.98 5.61
N GLY A 171 -12.30 5.68 6.01
CA GLY A 171 -11.47 6.44 5.07
C GLY A 171 -10.89 5.57 3.94
N GLY A 172 -10.46 4.34 4.25
CA GLY A 172 -9.99 3.38 3.26
C GLY A 172 -11.08 2.93 2.29
N GLU A 173 -12.31 2.69 2.78
CA GLU A 173 -13.45 2.36 1.91
C GLU A 173 -13.82 3.53 0.99
N LYS A 174 -13.89 4.76 1.52
CA LYS A 174 -14.11 5.97 0.72
C LYS A 174 -13.07 6.09 -0.39
N ARG A 175 -11.81 5.77 -0.09
CA ARG A 175 -10.72 5.78 -1.07
C ARG A 175 -10.89 4.75 -2.18
N ARG A 176 -11.30 3.52 -1.85
CA ARG A 176 -11.56 2.49 -2.88
C ARG A 176 -12.71 2.87 -3.79
N VAL A 177 -13.78 3.46 -3.23
CA VAL A 177 -14.92 3.98 -4.00
C VAL A 177 -14.49 5.15 -4.89
N ALA A 178 -13.70 6.10 -4.38
CA ALA A 178 -13.19 7.22 -5.15
C ALA A 178 -12.26 6.77 -6.29
N LEU A 179 -11.38 5.80 -6.03
CA LEU A 179 -10.53 5.19 -7.04
C LEU A 179 -11.35 4.48 -8.11
N CYS A 180 -12.37 3.72 -7.72
CA CYS A 180 -13.28 3.06 -8.67
C CYS A 180 -13.97 4.08 -9.58
N ARG A 181 -14.57 5.14 -9.02
CA ARG A 181 -15.16 6.25 -9.80
C ARG A 181 -14.16 6.85 -10.79
N LEU A 182 -12.93 7.10 -10.34
CA LEU A 182 -11.89 7.72 -11.15
C LEU A 182 -11.41 6.82 -12.30
N LEU A 183 -11.28 5.52 -12.07
CA LEU A 183 -10.90 4.57 -13.14
C LEU A 183 -12.00 4.44 -14.19
N ILE A 184 -13.27 4.45 -13.76
CA ILE A 184 -14.43 4.42 -14.66
C ILE A 184 -14.55 5.70 -15.49
N GLN A 185 -14.13 6.85 -14.93
CA GLN A 185 -14.09 8.12 -15.64
C GLN A 185 -13.08 8.14 -16.81
N GLU A 186 -12.05 7.28 -16.78
CA GLU A 186 -11.00 7.16 -17.80
C GLU A 186 -10.39 8.52 -18.27
N PRO A 187 -9.95 9.42 -17.38
CA PRO A 187 -9.35 10.70 -17.77
C PRO A 187 -8.05 10.54 -18.57
N ASP A 188 -7.72 11.49 -19.44
CA ASP A 188 -6.49 11.44 -20.24
C ASP A 188 -5.21 11.48 -19.38
N ILE A 189 -5.29 12.15 -18.24
CA ILE A 189 -4.21 12.30 -17.27
C ILE A 189 -4.72 11.84 -15.91
N LEU A 190 -4.16 10.73 -15.43
CA LEU A 190 -4.49 10.12 -14.15
C LEU A 190 -3.42 10.46 -13.12
N LEU A 191 -3.80 11.19 -12.07
CA LEU A 191 -2.94 11.57 -10.96
C LEU A 191 -3.35 10.77 -9.73
N LEU A 192 -2.44 9.92 -9.24
CA LEU A 192 -2.72 8.99 -8.15
C LEU A 192 -1.77 9.26 -6.99
N ASP A 193 -2.29 9.77 -5.88
CA ASP A 193 -1.52 9.87 -4.64
C ASP A 193 -1.67 8.58 -3.84
N GLU A 194 -0.59 7.81 -3.66
CA GLU A 194 -0.50 6.54 -2.92
C GLU A 194 -1.65 5.53 -3.18
N PRO A 195 -2.00 5.20 -4.44
CA PRO A 195 -3.22 4.46 -4.77
C PRO A 195 -3.25 3.02 -4.25
N THR A 196 -2.09 2.48 -3.88
CA THR A 196 -1.92 1.13 -3.33
C THR A 196 -2.24 1.05 -1.84
N ASN A 197 -2.31 2.19 -1.12
CA ASN A 197 -2.58 2.17 0.31
C ASN A 197 -4.01 1.71 0.61
N HIS A 198 -4.14 0.86 1.63
CA HIS A 198 -5.40 0.22 2.05
C HIS A 198 -6.04 -0.71 1.01
N LEU A 199 -5.33 -1.02 -0.09
CA LEU A 199 -5.65 -2.12 -0.98
C LEU A 199 -4.94 -3.38 -0.50
N ASP A 200 -5.58 -4.53 -0.68
CA ASP A 200 -4.90 -5.81 -0.50
C ASP A 200 -4.07 -6.21 -1.72
N ALA A 201 -3.18 -7.17 -1.55
CA ALA A 201 -2.25 -7.61 -2.59
C ALA A 201 -2.95 -7.98 -3.93
N GLU A 202 -4.14 -8.59 -3.87
CA GLU A 202 -4.91 -8.94 -5.07
C GLU A 202 -5.45 -7.69 -5.78
N SER A 203 -6.02 -6.76 -5.02
CA SER A 203 -6.54 -5.48 -5.55
C SER A 203 -5.41 -4.61 -6.12
N VAL A 204 -4.23 -4.60 -5.48
CA VAL A 204 -3.02 -3.93 -5.98
C VAL A 204 -2.56 -4.54 -7.30
N GLN A 205 -2.52 -5.87 -7.41
CA GLN A 205 -2.14 -6.54 -8.65
C GLN A 205 -3.11 -6.22 -9.80
N TRP A 206 -4.42 -6.20 -9.52
CA TRP A 206 -5.41 -5.80 -10.52
C TRP A 206 -5.20 -4.35 -10.98
N LEU A 207 -4.99 -3.43 -10.04
CA LEU A 207 -4.73 -2.03 -10.34
C LEU A 207 -3.46 -1.86 -11.19
N GLU A 208 -2.40 -2.60 -10.87
CA GLU A 208 -1.15 -2.62 -11.62
C GLU A 208 -1.37 -3.03 -13.08
N GLN A 209 -2.13 -4.11 -13.32
CA GLN A 209 -2.46 -4.58 -14.66
C GLN A 209 -3.31 -3.57 -15.42
N HIS A 210 -4.30 -2.97 -14.76
CA HIS A 210 -5.17 -1.95 -15.35
C HIS A 210 -4.35 -0.71 -15.76
N LEU A 211 -3.52 -0.16 -14.87
CA LEU A 211 -2.72 1.05 -15.13
C LEU A 211 -1.63 0.84 -16.18
N ARG A 212 -1.12 -0.38 -16.31
CA ARG A 212 -0.20 -0.77 -17.38
C ARG A 212 -0.87 -0.72 -18.77
N GLN A 213 -2.15 -1.09 -18.85
CA GLN A 213 -2.93 -1.08 -20.11
C GLN A 213 -3.62 0.26 -20.38
N TYR A 214 -3.64 1.16 -19.40
CA TYR A 214 -4.26 2.46 -19.49
C TYR A 214 -3.71 3.26 -20.68
N LYS A 215 -4.58 3.87 -21.50
CA LYS A 215 -4.14 4.56 -22.72
C LYS A 215 -3.54 5.95 -22.44
N GLY A 216 -4.08 6.64 -21.44
CA GLY A 216 -3.63 7.97 -21.03
C GLY A 216 -2.34 7.98 -20.22
N THR A 217 -1.94 9.16 -19.78
CA THR A 217 -0.77 9.37 -18.92
C THR A 217 -1.12 9.05 -17.47
N VAL A 218 -0.25 8.32 -16.77
CA VAL A 218 -0.41 7.99 -15.35
C VAL A 218 0.76 8.57 -14.58
N ILE A 219 0.47 9.37 -13.55
CA ILE A 219 1.45 9.91 -12.62
C ILE A 219 1.05 9.43 -11.23
N ALA A 220 1.79 8.45 -10.72
CA ALA A 220 1.50 7.82 -9.45
C ALA A 220 2.61 8.10 -8.44
N VAL A 221 2.24 8.65 -7.29
CA VAL A 221 3.07 8.65 -6.09
C VAL A 221 2.81 7.33 -5.39
N THR A 222 3.84 6.51 -5.22
CA THR A 222 3.69 5.23 -4.52
C THR A 222 4.99 4.78 -3.91
N HIS A 223 4.88 4.04 -2.80
CA HIS A 223 5.96 3.30 -2.20
C HIS A 223 6.05 1.83 -2.66
N ASP A 224 5.09 1.33 -3.45
CA ASP A 224 5.13 -0.04 -3.98
C ASP A 224 6.21 -0.16 -5.07
N ARG A 225 7.28 -0.90 -4.76
CA ARG A 225 8.42 -1.10 -5.66
C ARG A 225 8.07 -1.98 -6.85
N TYR A 226 7.18 -2.97 -6.71
CA TYR A 226 6.71 -3.77 -7.83
C TYR A 226 5.86 -2.95 -8.78
N PHE A 227 5.01 -2.07 -8.25
CA PHE A 227 4.25 -1.12 -9.06
C PHE A 227 5.20 -0.25 -9.90
N LEU A 228 6.22 0.34 -9.27
CA LEU A 228 7.20 1.18 -9.96
C LEU A 228 8.08 0.39 -10.94
N ASP A 229 8.29 -0.90 -10.72
CA ASP A 229 9.09 -1.74 -11.62
C ASP A 229 8.30 -2.25 -12.83
N ASN A 230 7.01 -2.55 -12.65
CA ASN A 230 6.15 -3.18 -13.65
C ASN A 230 5.31 -2.18 -14.46
N VAL A 231 4.94 -1.03 -13.89
CA VAL A 231 4.08 -0.02 -14.53
C VAL A 231 4.86 1.18 -15.01
N ALA A 232 5.80 1.69 -14.22
CA ALA A 232 6.48 2.94 -14.55
C ALA A 232 7.48 2.74 -15.70
N GLY A 233 7.38 3.60 -16.71
CA GLY A 233 8.40 3.77 -17.75
C GLY A 233 9.34 4.95 -17.48
N TRP A 234 8.99 5.78 -16.49
CA TRP A 234 9.75 6.94 -16.05
C TRP A 234 9.66 7.06 -14.54
N ILE A 235 10.75 7.49 -13.90
CA ILE A 235 10.80 7.82 -12.49
C ILE A 235 11.07 9.31 -12.34
N LEU A 236 10.22 10.02 -11.60
CA LEU A 236 10.46 11.40 -11.19
C LEU A 236 10.91 11.42 -9.72
N GLU A 237 12.19 11.62 -9.49
CA GLU A 237 12.74 11.80 -8.13
C GLU A 237 12.57 13.26 -7.69
N LEU A 238 11.81 13.47 -6.62
CA LEU A 238 11.74 14.74 -5.90
C LEU A 238 12.70 14.72 -4.72
N ASP A 239 13.82 15.45 -4.85
CA ASP A 239 14.78 15.66 -3.79
C ASP A 239 15.06 17.16 -3.58
N ARG A 240 15.02 17.59 -2.32
CA ARG A 240 15.20 19.00 -1.90
C ARG A 240 14.39 20.01 -2.71
N GLY A 241 13.21 19.61 -3.15
CA GLY A 241 12.28 20.42 -3.95
C GLY A 241 12.59 20.50 -5.44
N HIS A 242 13.64 19.84 -5.93
CA HIS A 242 13.94 19.70 -7.35
C HIS A 242 13.39 18.39 -7.90
N GLY A 243 12.91 18.41 -9.14
CA GLY A 243 12.41 17.23 -9.86
C GLY A 243 13.43 16.75 -10.88
N MET A 244 13.92 15.53 -10.68
CA MET A 244 14.87 14.87 -11.57
C MET A 244 14.17 13.70 -12.28
N PRO A 245 13.87 13.83 -13.59
CA PRO A 245 13.28 12.74 -14.36
C PRO A 245 14.34 11.73 -14.80
N PHE A 246 13.98 10.45 -14.77
CA PHE A 246 14.80 9.33 -15.22
C PHE A 246 13.94 8.46 -16.14
N GLU A 247 14.48 8.11 -17.30
CA GLU A 247 13.85 7.14 -18.19
C GLU A 247 14.16 5.72 -17.72
N GLY A 248 13.12 4.91 -17.59
CA GLY A 248 13.19 3.55 -17.08
C GLY A 248 12.34 3.32 -15.83
N ASN A 249 12.34 2.08 -15.38
CA ASN A 249 11.60 1.61 -14.22
C ASN A 249 12.40 1.75 -12.92
N TYR A 250 11.84 1.31 -11.80
CA TYR A 250 12.49 1.36 -10.49
C TYR A 250 13.88 0.74 -10.45
N SER A 251 14.05 -0.48 -10.98
CA SER A 251 15.34 -1.17 -10.98
C SER A 251 16.41 -0.40 -11.73
N SER A 252 16.07 0.13 -12.92
CA SER A 252 17.00 0.93 -13.72
C SER A 252 17.34 2.28 -13.07
N TRP A 253 16.38 2.91 -12.40
CA TRP A 253 16.60 4.14 -11.63
C TRP A 253 17.58 3.89 -10.49
N LEU A 254 17.44 2.74 -9.80
CA LEU A 254 18.32 2.38 -8.68
C LEU A 254 19.77 2.23 -9.14
N GLU A 255 19.99 1.59 -10.30
CA GLU A 255 21.32 1.46 -10.91
C GLU A 255 21.92 2.82 -11.29
N GLN A 256 21.12 3.68 -11.93
CA GLN A 256 21.55 5.04 -12.31
C GLN A 256 21.89 5.88 -11.07
N LYS A 257 21.07 5.78 -10.02
CA LYS A 257 21.27 6.49 -8.75
C LYS A 257 22.54 6.02 -8.04
N GLN A 258 22.78 4.71 -8.02
CA GLN A 258 24.02 4.14 -7.47
C GLN A 258 25.25 4.65 -8.22
N ALA A 259 25.24 4.60 -9.56
CA ALA A 259 26.36 5.10 -10.38
C ALA A 259 26.62 6.60 -10.21
N ARG A 260 25.58 7.40 -9.92
CA ARG A 260 25.71 8.82 -9.56
C ARG A 260 26.37 8.98 -8.19
N LEU A 261 25.90 8.26 -7.18
CA LEU A 261 26.45 8.30 -5.82
C LEU A 261 27.89 7.78 -5.74
N GLU A 262 28.31 6.89 -6.63
CA GLU A 262 29.71 6.46 -6.74
C GLU A 262 30.63 7.58 -7.24
N LYS A 263 30.10 8.51 -8.04
CA LYS A 263 30.82 9.67 -8.58
C LYS A 263 30.81 10.87 -7.63
N GLU A 264 29.76 11.02 -6.83
CA GLU A 264 29.66 12.02 -5.78
C GLU A 264 30.46 11.53 -4.54
N GLU A 265 31.65 12.09 -4.26
CA GLU A 265 32.58 11.63 -3.20
C GLU A 265 31.91 11.26 -1.84
N LYS A 266 32.41 10.17 -1.20
CA LYS A 266 32.43 9.70 0.22
C LYS A 266 31.34 10.05 1.25
N ALA A 267 30.47 11.03 1.02
CA ALA A 267 29.60 11.63 2.04
C ALA A 267 28.53 10.68 2.56
N ASP A 268 28.32 9.52 1.93
CA ASP A 268 27.27 8.61 2.36
C ASP A 268 27.57 7.14 2.05
N ALA A 269 28.73 6.65 2.53
CA ALA A 269 29.13 5.24 2.41
C ALA A 269 28.04 4.26 2.88
N LYS A 270 27.25 4.64 3.90
CA LYS A 270 26.10 3.87 4.38
C LYS A 270 24.98 3.79 3.34
N ARG A 271 24.55 4.92 2.76
CA ARG A 271 23.54 4.91 1.69
C ARG A 271 23.99 4.06 0.51
N ARG A 272 25.27 4.14 0.14
CA ARG A 272 25.83 3.32 -0.95
C ARG A 272 25.71 1.83 -0.66
N MET A 273 26.09 1.38 0.54
CA MET A 273 25.95 -0.03 0.94
C MET A 273 24.49 -0.50 0.94
N THR A 274 23.55 0.35 1.38
CA THR A 274 22.12 0.03 1.37
C THR A 274 21.60 -0.17 -0.06
N LEU A 275 21.98 0.71 -0.99
CA LEU A 275 21.59 0.60 -2.40
C LEU A 275 22.23 -0.60 -3.09
N GLU A 276 23.50 -0.90 -2.81
CA GLU A 276 24.19 -2.09 -3.32
C GLU A 276 23.48 -3.38 -2.91
N ARG A 277 23.06 -3.50 -1.64
CA ARG A 277 22.31 -4.66 -1.13
C ARG A 277 20.95 -4.82 -1.81
N GLU A 278 20.27 -3.71 -2.07
CA GLU A 278 18.99 -3.75 -2.78
C GLU A 278 19.18 -4.19 -4.23
N LEU A 279 20.18 -3.68 -4.94
CA LEU A 279 20.53 -4.12 -6.29
C LEU A 279 20.92 -5.61 -6.32
N GLU A 280 21.68 -6.08 -5.33
CA GLU A 280 21.99 -7.50 -5.18
C GLU A 280 20.71 -8.34 -5.09
N TRP A 281 19.74 -7.90 -4.28
CA TRP A 281 18.45 -8.56 -4.17
C TRP A 281 17.66 -8.59 -5.50
N ILE A 282 17.63 -7.45 -6.20
CA ILE A 282 16.94 -7.34 -7.49
C ILE A 282 17.55 -8.32 -8.50
N ARG A 283 18.87 -8.38 -8.55
CA ARG A 283 19.63 -9.25 -9.46
C ARG A 283 19.58 -10.74 -9.08
N MET A 284 19.23 -11.07 -7.83
CA MET A 284 19.11 -12.46 -7.41
C MET A 284 17.98 -13.17 -8.17
N SER A 285 18.31 -14.33 -8.74
CA SER A 285 17.31 -15.23 -9.34
C SER A 285 16.27 -15.67 -8.30
N PRO A 286 15.05 -16.05 -8.73
CA PRO A 286 14.03 -16.58 -7.81
C PRO A 286 14.58 -17.69 -6.92
N LYS A 287 15.31 -18.67 -7.49
CA LYS A 287 15.98 -19.77 -6.74
C LYS A 287 16.97 -19.27 -5.68
N GLY A 288 17.67 -18.16 -5.93
CA GLY A 288 18.55 -17.52 -4.95
C GLY A 288 17.77 -16.94 -3.77
N ARG A 289 16.62 -16.29 -4.05
CA ARG A 289 15.73 -15.74 -3.02
C ARG A 289 15.15 -16.86 -2.14
N HIS A 290 14.71 -17.97 -2.73
CA HIS A 290 14.29 -19.19 -2.03
C HIS A 290 15.35 -19.70 -1.04
N ALA A 291 16.59 -19.85 -1.52
CA ALA A 291 17.68 -20.40 -0.73
C ALA A 291 18.00 -19.51 0.49
N LYS A 292 17.85 -18.19 0.36
CA LYS A 292 18.07 -17.21 1.42
C LYS A 292 17.11 -17.38 2.59
N GLY A 293 15.81 -17.57 2.31
CA GLY A 293 14.79 -17.82 3.34
C GLY A 293 15.06 -19.09 4.15
N LYS A 294 15.39 -20.20 3.47
CA LYS A 294 15.77 -21.46 4.14
C LYS A 294 17.08 -21.33 4.91
N ALA A 295 18.07 -20.62 4.35
CA ALA A 295 19.35 -20.38 5.01
C ALA A 295 19.19 -19.61 6.31
N ARG A 296 18.20 -18.70 6.41
CA ARG A 296 17.90 -17.96 7.65
C ARG A 296 17.63 -18.89 8.82
N LEU A 297 16.82 -19.93 8.64
CA LEU A 297 16.48 -20.88 9.71
C LEU A 297 17.73 -21.58 10.24
N THR A 298 18.66 -21.94 9.36
CA THR A 298 19.95 -22.54 9.74
C THR A 298 20.94 -21.53 10.34
N ARG A 299 20.77 -20.24 10.05
CA ARG A 299 21.62 -19.14 10.53
C ARG A 299 21.18 -18.53 11.86
N TYR A 300 20.11 -19.03 12.48
CA TYR A 300 19.61 -18.49 13.76
C TYR A 300 20.71 -18.35 14.83
N GLU A 301 21.51 -19.39 15.03
CA GLU A 301 22.61 -19.38 16.01
C GLU A 301 23.71 -18.37 15.64
N GLN A 302 23.98 -18.17 14.33
CA GLN A 302 24.92 -17.15 13.86
C GLN A 302 24.37 -15.75 14.13
N LEU A 303 23.08 -15.50 13.84
CA LEU A 303 22.43 -14.20 14.07
C LEU A 303 22.41 -13.80 15.55
N LEU A 304 22.23 -14.76 16.47
CA LEU A 304 22.33 -14.51 17.90
C LEU A 304 23.77 -14.21 18.35
N GLY A 305 24.76 -14.82 17.69
CA GLY A 305 26.17 -14.70 18.02
C GLY A 305 26.90 -13.54 17.31
N GLU A 306 26.25 -12.84 16.38
CA GLU A 306 26.83 -11.66 15.71
C GLU A 306 27.14 -10.55 16.73
N GLN A 307 28.24 -9.82 16.51
CA GLN A 307 28.65 -8.72 17.38
C GLN A 307 27.62 -7.59 17.32
N GLN A 308 26.78 -7.50 18.36
CA GLN A 308 25.67 -6.54 18.45
C GLN A 308 26.12 -5.09 18.23
N ASP A 309 27.29 -4.71 18.76
CA ASP A 309 27.81 -3.34 18.65
C ASP A 309 28.07 -2.95 17.19
N LYS A 310 28.67 -3.84 16.39
CA LYS A 310 28.89 -3.62 14.95
C LYS A 310 27.58 -3.55 14.18
N LEU A 311 26.63 -4.44 14.49
CA LEU A 311 25.31 -4.41 13.84
C LEU A 311 24.56 -3.10 14.11
N ALA A 312 24.63 -2.56 15.32
CA ALA A 312 23.99 -1.31 15.67
C ALA A 312 24.65 -0.09 15.00
N GLU A 313 25.94 -0.17 14.69
CA GLU A 313 26.66 0.83 13.90
C GLU A 313 26.30 0.75 12.42
N ASP A 314 26.21 -0.45 11.85
CA ASP A 314 25.98 -0.68 10.42
C ASP A 314 24.52 -0.46 10.00
N LEU A 315 23.57 -0.82 10.87
CA LEU A 315 22.14 -0.79 10.56
C LEU A 315 21.51 0.57 10.93
N GLU A 316 20.72 1.11 10.00
CA GLU A 316 19.91 2.29 10.27
C GLU A 316 18.83 1.99 11.32
N ILE A 317 18.09 0.88 11.18
CA ILE A 317 17.19 0.37 12.21
C ILE A 317 17.78 -0.92 12.78
N TYR A 318 18.34 -0.83 13.99
CA TYR A 318 18.81 -1.98 14.75
C TYR A 318 17.71 -2.51 15.66
N ILE A 319 17.41 -3.80 15.54
CA ILE A 319 16.42 -4.48 16.37
C ILE A 319 17.17 -5.36 17.37
N PRO A 320 17.17 -5.00 18.68
CA PRO A 320 17.87 -5.77 19.69
C PRO A 320 17.26 -7.18 19.80
N PRO A 321 18.09 -8.25 19.76
CA PRO A 321 17.58 -9.60 19.97
C PRO A 321 17.06 -9.74 21.41
N GLY A 322 15.91 -10.39 21.56
CA GLY A 322 15.38 -10.77 22.87
C GLY A 322 16.10 -11.99 23.48
N PRO A 323 15.51 -12.61 24.52
CA PRO A 323 16.07 -13.82 25.10
C PRO A 323 16.11 -14.96 24.08
N ARG A 324 16.96 -15.96 24.31
CA ARG A 324 17.09 -17.12 23.41
C ARG A 324 15.75 -17.86 23.28
N LEU A 325 15.34 -18.14 22.04
CA LEU A 325 14.13 -18.92 21.76
C LEU A 325 14.42 -20.41 21.88
N GLY A 326 13.47 -21.15 22.46
CA GLY A 326 13.38 -22.60 22.34
C GLY A 326 12.85 -23.03 20.97
N ASP A 327 12.63 -24.34 20.81
CA ASP A 327 12.19 -24.92 19.54
C ASP A 327 10.73 -24.61 19.20
N LEU A 328 9.87 -24.56 20.21
CA LEU A 328 8.49 -24.13 20.09
C LEU A 328 8.41 -22.61 20.27
N VAL A 329 7.96 -21.88 19.25
CA VAL A 329 7.71 -20.43 19.34
C VAL A 329 6.20 -20.18 19.41
N VAL A 330 5.48 -20.44 18.31
CA VAL A 330 4.01 -20.38 18.27
C VAL A 330 3.49 -21.56 17.48
N GLU A 331 2.52 -22.29 18.03
CA GLU A 331 1.84 -23.37 17.35
C GLU A 331 0.33 -23.21 17.48
N GLY A 332 -0.36 -23.14 16.35
CA GLY A 332 -1.81 -23.21 16.27
C GLY A 332 -2.24 -24.59 15.79
N LYS A 333 -3.19 -25.21 16.48
CA LYS A 333 -3.80 -26.49 16.06
C LYS A 333 -5.30 -26.33 15.91
N HIS A 334 -5.79 -26.59 14.69
CA HIS A 334 -7.21 -26.60 14.35
C HIS A 334 -7.96 -25.34 14.85
N LEU A 335 -7.31 -24.18 14.78
CA LEU A 335 -7.85 -22.93 15.30
C LEU A 335 -9.10 -22.51 14.52
N GLY A 336 -10.16 -22.18 15.25
CA GLY A 336 -11.36 -21.56 14.74
C GLY A 336 -11.67 -20.26 15.47
N LYS A 337 -12.08 -19.22 14.73
CA LYS A 337 -12.55 -17.96 15.32
C LYS A 337 -13.67 -17.33 14.51
N SER A 338 -14.66 -16.82 15.22
CA SER A 338 -15.85 -16.15 14.71
C SER A 338 -16.18 -14.89 15.50
N TYR A 339 -16.88 -13.95 14.85
CA TYR A 339 -17.54 -12.82 15.52
C TYR A 339 -19.00 -12.77 15.08
N GLY A 340 -19.91 -13.00 16.02
CA GLY A 340 -21.32 -13.18 15.70
C GLY A 340 -21.49 -14.31 14.68
N ASP A 341 -22.17 -14.02 13.56
CA ASP A 341 -22.42 -15.01 12.51
C ASP A 341 -21.29 -15.11 11.46
N LYS A 342 -20.22 -14.31 11.60
CA LYS A 342 -19.11 -14.25 10.64
C LYS A 342 -17.96 -15.15 11.11
N LEU A 343 -17.75 -16.26 10.41
CA LEU A 343 -16.60 -17.12 10.60
C LEU A 343 -15.36 -16.48 9.96
N LEU A 344 -14.35 -16.12 10.75
CA LEU A 344 -13.12 -15.49 10.23
C LEU A 344 -12.17 -16.53 9.63
N PHE A 345 -11.90 -17.57 10.40
CA PHE A 345 -11.10 -18.71 9.95
C PHE A 345 -11.49 -19.96 10.72
N GLU A 346 -11.32 -21.11 10.06
CA GLU A 346 -11.63 -22.43 10.60
C GLU A 346 -10.49 -23.41 10.31
N ASN A 347 -10.26 -24.32 11.25
CA ASN A 347 -9.30 -25.41 11.12
C ASN A 347 -7.86 -24.96 10.78
N LEU A 348 -7.48 -23.75 11.21
CA LEU A 348 -6.15 -23.19 10.96
C LEU A 348 -5.11 -23.94 11.80
N SER A 349 -4.14 -24.56 11.14
CA SER A 349 -2.98 -25.18 11.78
C SER A 349 -1.70 -24.61 11.20
N PHE A 350 -0.78 -24.19 12.07
CA PHE A 350 0.52 -23.66 11.68
C PHE A 350 1.54 -23.85 12.81
N ASN A 351 2.82 -23.87 12.46
CA ASN A 351 3.92 -23.96 13.41
C ASN A 351 5.00 -22.97 13.01
N LEU A 352 5.24 -21.97 13.84
CA LEU A 352 6.30 -20.99 13.66
C LEU A 352 7.60 -21.53 14.28
N PRO A 353 8.61 -21.92 13.48
CA PRO A 353 9.90 -22.34 14.00
C PRO A 353 10.74 -21.15 14.49
N ARG A 354 11.75 -21.42 15.32
CA ARG A 354 12.77 -20.43 15.70
C ARG A 354 13.48 -19.85 14.47
N GLY A 355 13.70 -18.53 14.47
CA GLY A 355 14.24 -17.78 13.33
C GLY A 355 13.27 -17.57 12.16
N GLY A 356 12.06 -18.13 12.25
CA GLY A 356 11.03 -17.97 11.22
C GLY A 356 10.46 -16.54 11.18
N ILE A 357 10.26 -16.06 9.96
CA ILE A 357 9.47 -14.86 9.67
C ILE A 357 8.23 -15.28 8.88
N VAL A 358 7.06 -14.98 9.41
CA VAL A 358 5.75 -15.29 8.80
C VAL A 358 5.13 -14.02 8.23
N GLY A 359 4.86 -14.01 6.93
CA GLY A 359 4.04 -13.00 6.28
C GLY A 359 2.56 -13.36 6.39
N LEU A 360 1.72 -12.49 6.94
CA LEU A 360 0.26 -12.66 6.95
C LEU A 360 -0.34 -11.87 5.80
N ILE A 361 -0.96 -12.57 4.85
CA ILE A 361 -1.56 -11.95 3.67
C ILE A 361 -3.04 -12.28 3.55
N GLY A 362 -3.77 -11.41 2.87
CA GLY A 362 -5.18 -11.62 2.56
C GLY A 362 -6.00 -10.36 2.80
N PRO A 363 -7.32 -10.45 2.58
CA PRO A 363 -8.22 -9.31 2.64
C PRO A 363 -8.16 -8.51 3.94
N ASN A 364 -8.53 -7.24 3.87
CA ASN A 364 -8.89 -6.48 5.07
C ASN A 364 -10.12 -7.10 5.75
N GLY A 365 -10.06 -7.30 7.06
CA GLY A 365 -11.14 -7.97 7.81
C GLY A 365 -11.08 -9.51 7.82
N ALA A 366 -10.10 -10.14 7.17
CA ALA A 366 -9.97 -11.60 7.15
C ALA A 366 -9.58 -12.25 8.51
N GLY A 367 -9.26 -11.44 9.53
CA GLY A 367 -8.89 -11.94 10.86
C GLY A 367 -7.38 -11.94 11.17
N LYS A 368 -6.55 -11.26 10.37
CA LYS A 368 -5.09 -11.11 10.61
C LYS A 368 -4.79 -10.53 12.00
N THR A 369 -5.37 -9.37 12.31
CA THR A 369 -5.24 -8.72 13.64
C THR A 369 -5.84 -9.58 14.75
N THR A 370 -6.95 -10.28 14.48
CA THR A 370 -7.54 -11.22 15.44
C THR A 370 -6.58 -12.36 15.78
N LEU A 371 -5.83 -12.90 14.80
CA LEU A 371 -4.79 -13.90 15.07
C LEU A 371 -3.70 -13.35 15.99
N PHE A 372 -3.28 -12.09 15.85
CA PHE A 372 -2.36 -11.46 16.81
C PHE A 372 -2.97 -11.33 18.20
N LYS A 373 -4.25 -10.96 18.32
CA LYS A 373 -4.95 -10.90 19.62
C LYS A 373 -5.03 -12.28 20.29
N LEU A 374 -5.21 -13.35 19.52
CA LEU A 374 -5.12 -14.73 20.02
C LEU A 374 -3.71 -15.08 20.51
N ILE A 375 -2.66 -14.73 19.76
CA ILE A 375 -1.27 -15.00 20.15
C ILE A 375 -0.88 -14.22 21.40
N VAL A 376 -1.39 -13.01 21.60
CA VAL A 376 -1.06 -12.20 22.79
C VAL A 376 -1.95 -12.60 23.99
N GLY A 377 -2.92 -13.50 23.80
CA GLY A 377 -3.84 -13.95 24.85
C GLY A 377 -4.91 -12.92 25.21
N LYS A 378 -5.15 -11.90 24.37
CA LYS A 378 -6.23 -10.92 24.56
C LYS A 378 -7.59 -11.48 24.17
N GLU A 379 -7.59 -12.46 23.28
CA GLU A 379 -8.78 -13.19 22.87
C GLU A 379 -8.51 -14.70 22.97
N GLN A 380 -9.58 -15.48 23.10
CA GLN A 380 -9.51 -16.94 23.08
C GLN A 380 -10.04 -17.48 21.74
N PRO A 381 -9.46 -18.59 21.23
CA PRO A 381 -10.00 -19.25 20.06
C PRO A 381 -11.36 -19.88 20.42
N ASP A 382 -12.28 -19.92 19.44
CA ASP A 382 -13.59 -20.56 19.64
C ASP A 382 -13.49 -22.09 19.44
N ALA A 383 -12.48 -22.54 18.67
CA ALA A 383 -12.13 -23.94 18.48
C ALA A 383 -10.61 -24.12 18.35
N GLY A 384 -10.11 -25.32 18.65
CA GLY A 384 -8.69 -25.64 18.59
C GLY A 384 -7.89 -25.09 19.77
N SER A 385 -6.57 -25.02 19.61
CA SER A 385 -5.66 -24.55 20.66
C SER A 385 -4.47 -23.78 20.09
N ILE A 386 -4.04 -22.73 20.79
CA ILE A 386 -2.81 -22.00 20.51
C ILE A 386 -1.81 -22.22 21.66
N ARG A 387 -0.58 -22.59 21.32
CA ARG A 387 0.51 -22.82 22.28
C ARG A 387 1.67 -21.89 21.97
N ILE A 388 2.20 -21.25 23.00
CA ILE A 388 3.31 -20.31 22.92
C ILE A 388 4.44 -20.85 23.79
N GLY A 389 5.66 -20.86 23.26
CA GLY A 389 6.82 -21.35 24.00
C GLY A 389 7.13 -20.49 25.23
N GLU A 390 7.61 -21.12 26.30
CA GLU A 390 7.93 -20.45 27.57
C GLU A 390 9.03 -19.39 27.45
N SER A 391 9.95 -19.57 26.50
CA SER A 391 11.03 -18.62 26.22
C SER A 391 10.58 -17.39 25.42
N VAL A 392 9.32 -17.35 24.95
CA VAL A 392 8.85 -16.30 24.05
C VAL A 392 8.54 -15.02 24.84
N LYS A 393 9.21 -13.95 24.45
CA LYS A 393 8.90 -12.57 24.86
C LYS A 393 8.33 -11.85 23.65
N ILE A 394 7.02 -11.64 23.69
CA ILE A 394 6.26 -11.03 22.59
C ILE A 394 6.44 -9.51 22.60
N GLY A 395 6.81 -8.94 21.46
CA GLY A 395 6.74 -7.53 21.15
C GLY A 395 5.51 -7.30 20.28
N TYR A 396 4.45 -6.76 20.88
CA TYR A 396 3.22 -6.41 20.18
C TYR A 396 2.71 -5.09 20.74
N VAL A 397 2.44 -4.14 19.84
CA VAL A 397 1.81 -2.88 20.23
C VAL A 397 0.41 -2.88 19.65
N ASP A 398 -0.54 -3.00 20.56
CA ASP A 398 -1.96 -2.88 20.24
C ASP A 398 -2.25 -1.46 19.76
N GLN A 399 -2.91 -1.35 18.60
CA GLN A 399 -3.35 -0.07 18.03
C GLN A 399 -4.32 0.65 18.98
N ASP A 400 -5.04 -0.10 19.83
CA ASP A 400 -5.95 0.45 20.84
C ASP A 400 -5.21 0.97 22.09
N ARG A 401 -3.89 0.77 22.20
CA ARG A 401 -3.11 1.21 23.35
C ARG A 401 -2.93 2.73 23.31
N VAL A 402 -3.75 3.43 24.08
CA VAL A 402 -3.76 4.88 24.20
C VAL A 402 -2.35 5.39 24.52
N LEU A 403 -1.73 6.06 23.56
CA LEU A 403 -0.56 6.89 23.82
C LEU A 403 -1.02 8.13 24.57
N ASP A 404 -0.21 8.60 25.52
CA ASP A 404 -0.48 9.86 26.20
C ASP A 404 -0.43 11.02 25.18
N GLY A 405 -1.61 11.48 24.78
CA GLY A 405 -1.79 12.50 23.76
C GLY A 405 -1.14 13.84 24.10
N ASN A 406 -0.82 14.10 25.36
CA ASN A 406 -0.20 15.35 25.80
C ASN A 406 1.33 15.33 25.71
N LYS A 407 1.95 14.15 25.66
CA LYS A 407 3.39 14.01 25.51
C LYS A 407 3.81 14.24 24.06
N THR A 408 5.06 14.65 23.88
CA THR A 408 5.66 14.78 22.56
C THR A 408 6.03 13.42 21.99
N VAL A 409 6.15 13.31 20.66
CA VAL A 409 6.65 12.11 19.97
C VAL A 409 7.94 11.60 20.60
N TRP A 410 8.92 12.48 20.78
CA TRP A 410 10.20 12.12 21.40
C TRP A 410 10.01 11.63 22.83
N ALA A 411 9.21 12.30 23.66
CA ALA A 411 9.02 11.89 25.04
C ALA A 411 8.35 10.50 25.14
N VAL A 412 7.47 10.17 24.20
CA VAL A 412 6.78 8.87 24.14
C VAL A 412 7.69 7.75 23.64
N ILE A 413 8.57 8.02 22.67
CA ILE A 413 9.51 7.02 22.14
C ILE A 413 10.72 6.85 23.07
N ALA A 414 11.27 7.93 23.60
CA ALA A 414 12.48 7.93 24.41
C ALA A 414 12.22 7.78 25.92
N ASP A 415 10.94 7.75 26.34
CA ASP A 415 10.54 7.80 27.75
C ASP A 415 11.15 9.01 28.51
N GLY A 416 11.36 10.12 27.82
CA GLY A 416 11.96 11.34 28.35
C GLY A 416 13.47 11.29 28.60
N LYS A 417 14.16 10.27 28.09
CA LYS A 417 15.61 10.10 28.26
C LYS A 417 16.41 10.59 27.05
N ASP A 418 17.62 11.10 27.27
CA ASP A 418 18.53 11.52 26.21
C ASP A 418 19.16 10.36 25.44
N THR A 419 19.13 9.16 26.04
CA THR A 419 19.56 7.91 25.42
C THR A 419 18.42 6.88 25.40
N VAL A 420 18.43 6.02 24.38
CA VAL A 420 17.58 4.84 24.28
C VAL A 420 18.47 3.60 24.35
N THR A 421 18.12 2.69 25.25
CA THR A 421 18.82 1.41 25.39
C THR A 421 18.22 0.41 24.41
N LEU A 422 19.05 -0.13 23.51
CA LEU A 422 18.72 -1.18 22.54
C LEU A 422 19.50 -2.44 22.92
N GLY A 423 18.91 -3.27 23.77
CA GLY A 423 19.60 -4.44 24.32
C GLY A 423 20.75 -3.99 25.24
N LYS A 424 22.00 -4.17 24.80
CA LYS A 424 23.21 -3.78 25.54
C LYS A 424 23.79 -2.42 25.13
N ILE A 425 23.20 -1.79 24.11
CA ILE A 425 23.77 -0.61 23.44
C ILE A 425 22.94 0.60 23.82
N GLU A 426 23.61 1.73 24.08
CA GLU A 426 22.93 3.02 24.23
C GLU A 426 23.12 3.86 22.98
N VAL A 427 22.03 4.39 22.47
CA VAL A 427 22.04 5.32 21.33
C VAL A 427 21.40 6.63 21.73
N ASN A 428 21.82 7.73 21.09
CA ASN A 428 21.18 9.02 21.29
C ASN A 428 19.68 8.94 20.91
N SER A 429 18.81 9.41 21.80
CA SER A 429 17.36 9.25 21.64
C SER A 429 16.78 10.07 20.50
N ARG A 430 17.34 11.26 20.23
CA ARG A 430 16.93 12.11 19.09
C ARG A 430 17.28 11.46 17.76
N ALA A 431 18.47 10.85 17.67
CA ALA A 431 18.89 10.07 16.51
C ALA A 431 18.03 8.81 16.33
N TYR A 432 17.69 8.12 17.43
CA TYR A 432 16.80 6.96 17.38
C TYR A 432 15.43 7.31 16.82
N VAL A 433 14.80 8.35 17.37
CA VAL A 433 13.50 8.86 16.91
C VAL A 433 13.55 9.30 15.44
N GLY A 434 14.65 9.93 15.02
CA GLY A 434 14.87 10.35 13.64
C GLY A 434 14.83 9.20 12.62
N ARG A 435 15.29 7.99 12.99
CA ARG A 435 15.29 6.79 12.12
C ARG A 435 13.88 6.32 11.73
N PHE A 436 12.86 6.71 12.48
CA PHE A 436 11.45 6.41 12.17
C PHE A 436 10.74 7.56 11.44
N ASN A 437 11.53 8.37 10.74
CA ASN A 437 11.09 9.51 9.95
C ASN A 437 10.36 10.58 10.78
N PHE A 438 10.92 10.91 11.94
CA PHE A 438 10.53 12.07 12.76
C PHE A 438 11.66 13.09 12.81
N PRO A 439 11.71 14.06 11.88
CA PRO A 439 12.69 15.14 11.91
C PRO A 439 12.50 16.02 13.16
N GLY A 440 13.54 16.77 13.54
CA GLY A 440 13.58 17.53 14.82
C GLY A 440 12.30 18.29 15.21
N PRO A 441 11.67 19.06 14.31
CA PRO A 441 10.40 19.72 14.61
C PRO A 441 9.25 18.75 14.90
N ASP A 442 9.15 17.66 14.14
CA ASP A 442 8.10 16.65 14.30
C ASP A 442 8.24 15.87 15.61
N GLN A 443 9.46 15.76 16.13
CA GLN A 443 9.71 15.16 17.43
C GLN A 443 9.05 15.91 18.60
N GLN A 444 8.74 17.20 18.41
CA GLN A 444 8.09 18.06 19.41
C GLN A 444 6.56 18.10 19.27
N LYS A 445 6.00 17.54 18.18
CA LYS A 445 4.54 17.40 18.03
C LYS A 445 3.99 16.56 19.17
N LYS A 446 2.80 16.93 19.65
CA LYS A 446 2.09 16.13 20.65
C LYS A 446 1.42 14.93 19.99
N VAL A 447 1.32 13.82 20.71
CA VAL A 447 0.79 12.58 20.14
C VAL A 447 -0.68 12.70 19.71
N LYS A 448 -1.46 13.57 20.36
CA LYS A 448 -2.85 13.84 19.97
C LYS A 448 -2.98 14.52 18.60
N ASP A 449 -1.94 15.23 18.16
CA ASP A 449 -1.92 15.99 16.90
C ASP A 449 -1.36 15.14 15.74
N LEU A 450 -0.96 13.89 16.01
CA LEU A 450 -0.44 12.99 14.99
C LEU A 450 -1.54 12.38 14.14
N SER A 451 -1.27 12.29 12.85
CA SER A 451 -1.99 11.41 11.92
C SER A 451 -1.94 9.94 12.36
N GLY A 452 -2.82 9.11 11.82
CA GLY A 452 -2.83 7.67 12.06
C GLY A 452 -1.50 7.00 11.69
N GLY A 453 -0.93 7.35 10.54
CA GLY A 453 0.36 6.84 10.08
C GLY A 453 1.54 7.28 10.95
N GLU A 454 1.61 8.56 11.33
CA GLU A 454 2.60 9.03 12.33
C GLU A 454 2.46 8.25 13.64
N ARG A 455 1.23 8.04 14.12
CA ARG A 455 0.99 7.25 15.33
C ARG A 455 1.49 5.81 15.20
N ASN A 456 1.26 5.16 14.07
CA ASN A 456 1.76 3.82 13.80
C ASN A 456 3.30 3.76 13.85
N ARG A 457 3.98 4.76 13.27
CA ARG A 457 5.45 4.87 13.35
C ARG A 457 5.95 5.04 14.79
N VAL A 458 5.23 5.79 15.63
CA VAL A 458 5.54 5.90 17.07
C VAL A 458 5.41 4.55 17.77
N HIS A 459 4.34 3.80 17.49
CA HIS A 459 4.13 2.47 18.05
C HIS A 459 5.25 1.49 17.65
N LEU A 460 5.60 1.47 16.36
CA LEU A 460 6.70 0.65 15.83
C LEU A 460 8.03 0.99 16.54
N ALA A 461 8.38 2.27 16.64
CA ALA A 461 9.62 2.71 17.28
C ALA A 461 9.70 2.31 18.76
N ARG A 462 8.58 2.34 19.49
CA ARG A 462 8.53 1.90 20.89
C ARG A 462 8.67 0.40 21.01
N MET A 463 8.00 -0.35 20.15
CA MET A 463 8.00 -1.81 20.18
C MET A 463 9.39 -2.37 19.95
N LEU A 464 10.08 -1.88 18.90
CA LEU A 464 11.37 -2.43 18.50
C LEU A 464 12.46 -2.27 19.56
N LYS A 465 12.38 -1.27 20.45
CA LYS A 465 13.37 -1.09 21.54
C LYS A 465 13.14 -1.99 22.76
N GLU A 466 12.00 -2.68 22.88
CA GLU A 466 11.68 -3.48 24.09
C GLU A 466 12.52 -4.76 24.22
N GLY A 467 13.25 -5.16 23.17
CA GLY A 467 14.07 -6.37 23.16
C GLY A 467 13.22 -7.64 23.28
N ALA A 468 12.21 -7.75 22.42
CA ALA A 468 11.39 -8.95 22.24
C ALA A 468 12.10 -9.96 21.33
N ASN A 469 11.73 -11.24 21.43
CA ASN A 469 12.24 -12.29 20.52
C ASN A 469 11.17 -12.82 19.56
N LEU A 470 9.90 -12.47 19.76
CA LEU A 470 8.82 -12.63 18.79
C LEU A 470 8.18 -11.27 18.54
N LEU A 471 8.33 -10.74 17.32
CA LEU A 471 7.71 -9.47 16.92
C LEU A 471 6.40 -9.74 16.19
N LEU A 472 5.31 -9.14 16.64
CA LEU A 472 4.02 -9.14 15.94
C LEU A 472 3.80 -7.75 15.36
N LEU A 473 3.96 -7.63 14.04
CA LEU A 473 3.88 -6.38 13.29
C LEU A 473 2.55 -6.33 12.54
N ASP A 474 1.66 -5.44 12.94
CA ASP A 474 0.40 -5.23 12.21
C ASP A 474 0.54 -4.08 11.21
N GLU A 475 0.62 -4.41 9.92
CA GLU A 475 0.78 -3.46 8.81
C GLU A 475 1.95 -2.48 9.01
N PRO A 476 3.19 -2.96 9.27
CA PRO A 476 4.32 -2.11 9.62
C PRO A 476 4.83 -1.28 8.42
N THR A 477 4.45 -1.66 7.20
CA THR A 477 4.89 -1.04 5.95
C THR A 477 4.09 0.21 5.60
N ASN A 478 2.89 0.34 6.16
CA ASN A 478 2.02 1.48 5.88
C ASN A 478 2.66 2.77 6.42
N ASP A 479 2.57 3.83 5.62
CA ASP A 479 3.06 5.17 5.96
C ASP A 479 4.59 5.26 6.19
N LEU A 480 5.35 4.23 5.82
CA LEU A 480 6.81 4.27 5.74
C LEU A 480 7.24 4.70 4.34
N ASP A 481 8.18 5.64 4.25
CA ASP A 481 8.84 5.90 2.97
C ASP A 481 9.77 4.74 2.59
N VAL A 482 10.14 4.68 1.32
CA VAL A 482 11.00 3.63 0.75
C VAL A 482 12.29 3.42 1.54
N ASN A 483 12.94 4.46 2.06
CA ASN A 483 14.21 4.30 2.78
C ASN A 483 13.98 3.72 4.17
N THR A 484 12.99 4.23 4.91
CA THR A 484 12.64 3.71 6.23
C THR A 484 12.18 2.25 6.14
N LEU A 485 11.41 1.90 5.10
CA LEU A 485 11.01 0.53 4.82
C LEU A 485 12.21 -0.40 4.55
N ARG A 486 13.19 0.04 3.73
CA ARG A 486 14.44 -0.71 3.51
C ARG A 486 15.22 -0.90 4.81
N ALA A 487 15.33 0.13 5.63
CA ALA A 487 16.01 0.05 6.92
C ALA A 487 15.33 -0.98 7.85
N LEU A 488 13.99 -1.04 7.84
CA LEU A 488 13.23 -2.04 8.60
C LEU A 488 13.45 -3.46 8.04
N GLU A 489 13.44 -3.63 6.72
CA GLU A 489 13.74 -4.91 6.07
C GLU A 489 15.11 -5.45 6.46
N GLU A 490 16.15 -4.60 6.42
CA GLU A 490 17.51 -4.97 6.82
C GLU A 490 17.60 -5.29 8.31
N GLY A 491 16.92 -4.50 9.15
CA GLY A 491 16.81 -4.75 10.59
C GLY A 491 16.17 -6.11 10.88
N LEU A 492 15.07 -6.45 10.22
CA LEU A 492 14.38 -7.74 10.38
C LEU A 492 15.20 -8.90 9.80
N GLU A 493 15.90 -8.68 8.69
CA GLU A 493 16.79 -9.68 8.09
C GLU A 493 17.95 -10.03 9.03
N ARG A 494 18.47 -9.07 9.81
CA ARG A 494 19.55 -9.30 10.80
C ARG A 494 19.05 -9.59 12.22
N PHE A 495 17.75 -9.51 12.46
CA PHE A 495 17.17 -9.77 13.77
C PHE A 495 17.27 -11.25 14.16
N GLY A 496 17.93 -11.55 15.27
CA GLY A 496 18.08 -12.89 15.86
C GLY A 496 16.83 -13.40 16.60
N GLY A 497 15.65 -13.25 16.01
CA GLY A 497 14.38 -13.70 16.58
C GLY A 497 13.35 -14.09 15.52
N CYS A 498 12.11 -14.26 15.94
CA CYS A 498 10.98 -14.55 15.07
C CYS A 498 10.12 -13.30 14.83
N CYS A 499 9.48 -13.25 13.67
CA CYS A 499 8.54 -12.17 13.34
C CYS A 499 7.30 -12.74 12.67
N MET A 500 6.14 -12.19 13.01
CA MET A 500 4.92 -12.34 12.23
C MET A 500 4.49 -10.94 11.81
N ALA A 501 4.41 -10.69 10.51
CA ALA A 501 4.09 -9.37 9.96
C ALA A 501 2.90 -9.47 8.99
N SER A 502 1.81 -8.74 9.26
CA SER A 502 0.79 -8.48 8.24
C SER A 502 1.29 -7.35 7.36
N SER A 503 1.22 -7.52 6.04
CA SER A 503 1.60 -6.48 5.09
C SER A 503 0.98 -6.78 3.74
N HIS A 504 0.60 -5.72 3.01
CA HIS A 504 0.25 -5.81 1.59
C HIS A 504 1.45 -5.52 0.67
N ASP A 505 2.60 -5.16 1.24
CA ASP A 505 3.82 -4.94 0.48
C ASP A 505 4.44 -6.29 0.10
N ARG A 506 4.19 -6.66 -1.15
CA ARG A 506 4.67 -7.89 -1.78
C ARG A 506 6.20 -7.98 -1.78
N TRP A 507 6.90 -6.86 -1.93
CA TRP A 507 8.36 -6.81 -1.96
C TRP A 507 8.95 -7.04 -0.57
N PHE A 508 8.38 -6.37 0.43
CA PHE A 508 8.73 -6.58 1.83
C PHE A 508 8.61 -8.05 2.19
N LEU A 509 7.45 -8.66 1.90
CA LEU A 509 7.21 -10.09 2.16
C LEU A 509 8.17 -10.99 1.39
N ASP A 510 8.46 -10.69 0.12
CA ASP A 510 9.44 -11.46 -0.65
C ASP A 510 10.85 -11.42 -0.08
N ARG A 511 11.21 -10.29 0.54
CA ARG A 511 12.55 -10.10 1.10
C ARG A 511 12.72 -10.77 2.45
N ILE A 512 11.73 -10.69 3.34
CA ILE A 512 11.89 -11.14 4.74
C ILE A 512 11.19 -12.47 5.04
N ALA A 513 10.11 -12.84 4.33
CA ALA A 513 9.29 -13.96 4.73
C ALA A 513 9.97 -15.30 4.44
N THR A 514 9.88 -16.19 5.43
CA THR A 514 10.25 -17.61 5.30
C THR A 514 9.02 -18.51 5.16
N HIS A 515 7.87 -18.00 5.62
CA HIS A 515 6.59 -18.67 5.59
C HIS A 515 5.52 -17.62 5.28
N ILE A 516 4.44 -18.04 4.63
CA ILE A 516 3.26 -17.23 4.37
C ILE A 516 2.05 -17.90 5.03
N LEU A 517 1.27 -17.10 5.75
CA LEU A 517 -0.03 -17.49 6.30
C LEU A 517 -1.09 -16.69 5.53
N ALA A 518 -1.70 -17.35 4.55
CA ALA A 518 -2.55 -16.72 3.57
C ALA A 518 -4.03 -16.94 3.86
N PHE A 519 -4.76 -15.85 4.07
CA PHE A 519 -6.20 -15.85 4.24
C PHE A 519 -6.86 -15.75 2.84
N GLU A 520 -7.18 -16.90 2.25
CA GLU A 520 -7.67 -17.04 0.86
C GLU A 520 -9.17 -16.73 0.68
N GLY A 521 -9.88 -16.34 1.76
CA GLY A 521 -11.34 -16.18 1.75
C GLY A 521 -12.09 -17.47 2.15
N ASP A 522 -13.42 -17.41 2.23
CA ASP A 522 -14.28 -18.53 2.69
C ASP A 522 -13.84 -19.15 4.03
N SER A 523 -13.30 -18.32 4.92
CA SER A 523 -12.75 -18.72 6.23
C SER A 523 -11.57 -19.73 6.13
N LYS A 524 -10.94 -19.85 4.96
CA LYS A 524 -9.80 -20.73 4.72
C LYS A 524 -8.50 -19.97 4.88
N VAL A 525 -7.58 -20.57 5.64
CA VAL A 525 -6.23 -20.05 5.83
C VAL A 525 -5.22 -21.13 5.46
N VAL A 526 -4.28 -20.78 4.59
CA VAL A 526 -3.24 -21.69 4.09
C VAL A 526 -1.90 -21.32 4.70
N TRP A 527 -1.24 -22.31 5.29
CA TRP A 527 0.16 -22.22 5.68
C TRP A 527 1.05 -22.66 4.53
N PHE A 528 2.00 -21.82 4.14
CA PHE A 528 2.92 -22.07 3.04
C PHE A 528 4.37 -21.82 3.48
N GLU A 529 5.27 -22.73 3.14
CA GLU A 529 6.70 -22.61 3.40
C GLU A 529 7.40 -21.97 2.20
N GLY A 530 7.72 -20.68 2.31
CA GLY A 530 8.32 -19.88 1.26
C GLY A 530 7.98 -18.40 1.41
N ASN A 531 8.39 -17.60 0.44
CA ASN A 531 8.07 -16.18 0.39
C ASN A 531 6.78 -15.91 -0.42
N TYR A 532 6.46 -14.64 -0.68
CA TYR A 532 5.22 -14.24 -1.32
C TYR A 532 5.12 -14.69 -2.80
N SER A 533 6.15 -14.48 -3.60
CA SER A 533 6.24 -14.87 -5.01
C SER A 533 6.07 -16.38 -5.18
N GLU A 534 6.61 -17.16 -4.26
CA GLU A 534 6.50 -18.62 -4.25
C GLU A 534 5.08 -19.09 -3.94
N TYR A 535 4.48 -18.45 -2.94
CA TYR A 535 3.09 -18.66 -2.60
C TYR A 535 2.17 -18.30 -3.77
N GLU A 536 2.38 -17.16 -4.44
CA GLU A 536 1.56 -16.76 -5.60
C GLU A 536 1.69 -17.75 -6.76
N ALA A 537 2.90 -18.26 -7.02
CA ALA A 537 3.12 -19.29 -8.03
C ALA A 537 2.39 -20.60 -7.68
N ASP A 538 2.38 -21.00 -6.40
CA ASP A 538 1.61 -22.15 -5.92
C ASP A 538 0.10 -21.92 -6.01
N ARG A 539 -0.38 -20.75 -5.57
CA ARG A 539 -1.78 -20.34 -5.64
C ARG A 539 -2.31 -20.36 -7.07
N ARG A 540 -1.57 -19.80 -8.03
CA ARG A 540 -1.93 -19.88 -9.46
C ARG A 540 -1.98 -21.31 -9.98
N LYS A 541 -1.08 -22.20 -9.55
CA LYS A 541 -1.13 -23.62 -9.91
C LYS A 541 -2.36 -24.32 -9.31
N ARG A 542 -2.74 -23.99 -8.07
CA ARG A 542 -3.90 -24.59 -7.38
C ARG A 542 -5.25 -24.08 -7.91
N LEU A 543 -5.36 -22.78 -8.21
CA LEU A 543 -6.64 -22.11 -8.51
C LEU A 543 -6.83 -21.75 -10.00
N GLY A 544 -5.78 -21.81 -10.83
CA GLY A 544 -5.86 -21.46 -12.25
C GLY A 544 -6.27 -19.99 -12.47
N LYS A 545 -7.21 -19.76 -13.39
CA LYS A 545 -7.68 -18.40 -13.76
C LYS A 545 -8.38 -17.64 -12.62
N GLU A 546 -8.94 -18.36 -11.65
CA GLU A 546 -9.58 -17.75 -10.47
C GLU A 546 -8.55 -17.08 -9.55
N ALA A 547 -7.27 -17.43 -9.63
CA ALA A 547 -6.22 -16.80 -8.82
C ALA A 547 -6.06 -15.30 -9.14
N ASP A 548 -6.23 -14.91 -10.40
CA ASP A 548 -5.98 -13.53 -10.86
C ASP A 548 -7.23 -12.63 -10.79
N ARG A 549 -8.38 -13.15 -10.32
CA ARG A 549 -9.61 -12.37 -10.13
C ARG A 549 -9.81 -12.06 -8.64
N PRO A 550 -9.66 -10.79 -8.20
CA PRO A 550 -10.01 -10.43 -6.84
C PRO A 550 -11.53 -10.53 -6.68
N HIS A 551 -11.97 -11.26 -5.67
CA HIS A 551 -13.39 -11.38 -5.32
C HIS A 551 -13.66 -10.72 -3.97
N ARG A 552 -14.89 -10.24 -3.75
CA ARG A 552 -15.32 -9.80 -2.41
C ARG A 552 -15.21 -10.96 -1.42
N ILE A 553 -14.85 -10.63 -0.18
CA ILE A 553 -14.79 -11.61 0.91
C ILE A 553 -16.17 -12.20 1.12
N ARG A 554 -16.29 -13.51 0.91
CA ARG A 554 -17.46 -14.27 1.34
C ARG A 554 -17.13 -14.88 2.71
N TYR A 555 -17.87 -14.45 3.73
CA TYR A 555 -17.84 -15.11 5.03
C TYR A 555 -18.79 -16.29 4.98
N ARG A 556 -18.32 -17.47 5.42
CA ARG A 556 -19.25 -18.56 5.72
C ARG A 556 -20.11 -18.14 6.91
N LYS A 557 -21.43 -18.19 6.74
CA LYS A 557 -22.36 -18.05 7.86
C LYS A 557 -22.34 -19.35 8.65
N LEU A 558 -22.26 -19.26 9.98
CA LEU A 558 -22.51 -20.39 10.85
C LEU A 558 -23.93 -20.89 10.55
N THR A 559 -24.05 -22.06 9.92
CA THR A 559 -25.33 -22.76 9.79
C THR A 559 -25.59 -23.39 11.15
N ARG A 560 -26.67 -22.96 11.83
CA ARG A 560 -27.11 -23.56 13.09
C ARG A 560 -27.70 -24.94 12.88
#